data_AF-A0A377XGS4-F1
#
_entry.id   AF-A0A377XGS4-F1
#
_cell.length_a   1.000
_cell.length_b   1.000
_cell.length_c   1.000
_cell.angle_alpha   90.00
_cell.angle_beta   90.00
_cell.angle_gamma   90.00
#
_symmetry.space_group_name_H-M   'P 1'
#
loop_
_entity.id
_entity.type
_entity.pdbx_description
1 polymer ?
#
loop_
_entity_poly.entity_id
_entity_poly.type
_entity_poly.pdbx_seq_one_letter_code
_entity_poly.pdbx_strand_id
1 'polypeptide(L)'
;MQEKYLNAIVNAGGLPIALPHALAEPELLNAVVDKLDGIYLPGSPSNVQPHLYGENGDEPDADPGRDLLSMALINAALERRIPIFAICRGLQELFVATGGTLYRRLFEQP
;
A
#
# COMPACT_ATOMS: atom_id res chain seq x y z
N MET A 1 -12.17 -0.93 -4.29
CA MET A 1 -11.21 -0.87 -5.42
C MET A 1 -11.88 -0.15 -6.58
N GLN A 2 -11.17 0.72 -7.32
CA GLN A 2 -11.75 1.52 -8.42
C GLN A 2 -11.29 0.98 -9.78
N GLU A 3 -12.19 0.85 -10.75
CA GLU A 3 -11.91 0.24 -12.06
C GLU A 3 -10.80 0.94 -12.85
N LYS A 4 -10.67 2.27 -12.73
CA LYS A 4 -9.62 3.03 -13.42
C LYS A 4 -8.20 2.50 -13.16
N TYR A 5 -7.96 1.94 -11.97
CA TYR A 5 -6.69 1.34 -11.61
C TYR A 5 -6.48 -0.01 -12.28
N LEU A 6 -7.51 -0.86 -12.32
CA LEU A 6 -7.48 -2.14 -13.01
C LEU A 6 -7.31 -1.94 -14.53
N ASN A 7 -8.07 -1.02 -15.10
CA ASN A 7 -8.01 -0.67 -16.53
C ASN A 7 -6.62 -0.19 -16.94
N ALA A 8 -5.94 0.59 -16.09
CA ALA A 8 -4.57 1.02 -16.36
C ALA A 8 -3.59 -0.16 -16.45
N ILE A 9 -3.71 -1.15 -15.55
CA ILE A 9 -2.87 -2.36 -15.59
C ILE A 9 -3.19 -3.22 -16.82
N VAL A 10 -4.48 -3.44 -17.12
CA VAL A 10 -4.91 -4.22 -18.29
C VAL A 10 -4.41 -3.57 -19.59
N ASN A 11 -4.55 -2.24 -19.71
CA ASN A 11 -4.07 -1.51 -20.89
C ASN A 11 -2.54 -1.55 -21.06
N ALA A 12 -1.80 -1.73 -19.97
CA ALA A 12 -0.36 -1.94 -19.99
C ALA A 12 0.05 -3.41 -20.24
N GLY A 13 -0.90 -4.32 -20.44
CA GLY A 13 -0.66 -5.74 -20.70
C GLY A 13 -0.53 -6.61 -19.45
N GLY A 14 -0.83 -6.09 -18.25
CA GLY A 14 -0.82 -6.84 -17.01
C GLY A 14 -2.15 -7.54 -16.71
N LEU A 15 -2.10 -8.58 -15.86
CA LEU A 15 -3.28 -9.28 -15.34
C LEU A 15 -3.49 -8.91 -13.86
N PRO A 16 -4.37 -7.94 -13.53
CA PRO A 16 -4.54 -7.52 -12.15
C PRO A 16 -5.40 -8.50 -11.36
N ILE A 17 -4.94 -8.85 -10.15
CA ILE A 17 -5.75 -9.59 -9.15
C ILE A 17 -5.92 -8.73 -7.90
N ALA A 18 -7.16 -8.59 -7.44
CA ALA A 18 -7.46 -7.81 -6.25
C ALA A 18 -7.13 -8.62 -4.99
N LEU A 19 -6.33 -8.03 -4.09
CA LEU A 19 -5.93 -8.66 -2.84
C LEU A 19 -6.78 -8.13 -1.67
N PRO A 20 -7.60 -8.98 -1.01
CA PRO A 20 -8.34 -8.56 0.18
C PRO A 20 -7.41 -8.41 1.40
N HIS A 21 -7.81 -7.56 2.35
CA HIS A 21 -7.01 -7.25 3.56
C HIS A 21 -6.66 -8.47 4.41
N ALA A 22 -7.49 -9.53 4.36
CA ALA A 22 -7.24 -10.79 5.08
C ALA A 22 -5.96 -11.50 4.64
N LEU A 23 -5.42 -11.20 3.45
CA LEU A 23 -4.14 -11.74 2.98
C LEU A 23 -2.93 -11.15 3.70
N ALA A 24 -3.12 -10.22 4.64
CA ALA A 24 -2.04 -9.74 5.49
C ALA A 24 -1.59 -10.77 6.54
N GLU A 25 -2.36 -11.85 6.73
CA GLU A 25 -1.93 -12.99 7.53
C GLU A 25 -0.64 -13.61 6.93
N PRO A 26 0.43 -13.83 7.72
CA PRO A 26 1.74 -14.24 7.20
C PRO A 26 1.77 -15.48 6.30
N GLU A 27 1.02 -16.53 6.59
CA GLU A 27 1.01 -17.76 5.80
C GLU A 27 0.34 -17.52 4.44
N LEU A 28 -0.81 -16.85 4.43
CA LEU A 28 -1.53 -16.45 3.22
C LEU A 28 -0.74 -15.44 2.38
N LEU A 29 -0.09 -14.47 3.03
CA LEU A 29 0.73 -13.46 2.38
C LEU A 29 1.86 -14.13 1.58
N ASN A 30 2.63 -14.99 2.23
CA ASN A 30 3.73 -15.69 1.58
C ASN A 30 3.25 -16.54 0.39
N ALA A 31 2.15 -17.28 0.58
CA ALA A 31 1.58 -18.12 -0.48
C ALA A 31 1.10 -17.32 -1.70
N VAL A 32 0.68 -16.06 -1.50
CA VAL A 32 0.25 -15.17 -2.59
C VAL A 32 1.43 -14.45 -3.22
N VAL A 33 2.33 -13.87 -2.42
CA VAL A 33 3.47 -13.07 -2.90
C VAL A 33 4.36 -13.88 -3.83
N ASP A 34 4.57 -15.17 -3.57
CA ASP A 34 5.37 -16.06 -4.43
C ASP A 34 4.76 -16.29 -5.82
N LYS A 35 3.51 -15.85 -6.06
CA LYS A 35 2.80 -15.96 -7.33
C LYS A 35 2.63 -14.62 -8.04
N LEU A 36 3.12 -13.52 -7.46
CA LEU A 36 2.97 -12.18 -7.99
C LEU A 36 4.23 -11.76 -8.75
N ASP A 37 4.07 -11.34 -10.00
CA ASP A 37 5.16 -10.74 -10.80
C ASP A 37 5.39 -9.26 -10.47
N GLY A 38 4.47 -8.63 -9.74
CA GLY A 38 4.52 -7.23 -9.37
C GLY A 38 3.43 -6.86 -8.37
N ILE A 39 3.69 -5.83 -7.58
CA ILE A 39 2.73 -5.28 -6.61
C ILE A 39 2.32 -3.89 -7.06
N TYR A 40 1.00 -3.66 -7.06
CA TYR A 40 0.42 -2.38 -7.42
C TYR A 40 -0.37 -1.78 -6.24
N LEU A 41 0.03 -0.59 -5.79
CA LEU A 41 -0.58 0.12 -4.67
C LEU A 41 -1.37 1.33 -5.18
N PRO A 42 -2.70 1.23 -5.35
CA PRO A 42 -3.53 2.31 -5.89
C PRO A 42 -3.66 3.48 -4.92
N GLY A 43 -4.08 4.66 -5.38
CA GLY A 43 -4.50 5.74 -4.47
C GLY A 43 -5.81 5.42 -3.74
N SER A 44 -6.07 6.10 -2.62
CA SER A 44 -7.34 6.06 -1.88
C SER A 44 -7.57 7.40 -1.17
N PRO A 45 -8.83 7.77 -0.89
CA PRO A 45 -9.14 8.89 -0.01
C PRO A 45 -8.61 8.71 1.42
N SER A 46 -8.43 7.46 1.86
CA SER A 46 -7.94 7.18 3.20
C SER A 46 -6.48 7.59 3.39
N ASN A 47 -6.10 7.92 4.62
CA ASN A 47 -4.73 8.24 5.01
C ASN A 47 -4.09 7.07 5.78
N VAL A 48 -2.75 7.04 5.82
CA VAL A 48 -1.98 6.07 6.62
C VAL A 48 -2.06 6.46 8.09
N GLN A 49 -2.28 5.49 8.98
CA GLN A 49 -2.39 5.77 10.42
C GLN A 49 -1.09 6.38 11.00
N PRO A 50 -1.17 7.48 11.79
CA PRO A 50 0.00 8.20 12.29
C PRO A 50 1.00 7.38 13.10
N HIS A 51 0.51 6.42 13.87
CA HIS A 51 1.35 5.57 14.70
C HIS A 51 2.31 4.70 13.88
N LEU A 52 2.03 4.44 12.61
CA LEU A 52 2.89 3.64 11.72
C LEU A 52 4.18 4.37 11.35
N TYR A 53 4.21 5.70 11.49
CA TYR A 53 5.39 6.54 11.30
C TYR A 53 5.77 7.33 12.56
N GLY A 54 5.39 6.83 13.74
CA GLY A 54 5.84 7.34 15.03
C GLY A 54 5.12 8.60 15.53
N GLU A 55 4.00 8.98 14.93
CA GLU A 55 3.19 10.12 15.38
C GLU A 55 1.94 9.67 16.16
N ASN A 56 1.45 10.57 17.01
CA ASN A 56 0.20 10.37 17.77
C ASN A 56 -1.01 10.99 17.06
N GLY A 57 -2.19 10.53 17.46
CA GLY A 57 -3.49 11.03 16.99
C GLY A 57 -4.08 10.19 15.87
N ASP A 58 -5.30 10.56 15.49
CA ASP A 58 -6.11 9.79 14.55
C ASP A 58 -6.23 10.47 13.19
N GLU A 59 -6.50 9.67 12.17
CA GLU A 59 -6.92 10.12 10.85
C GLU A 59 -8.41 9.77 10.67
N PRO A 60 -9.29 10.75 10.35
CA PRO A 60 -10.73 10.50 10.22
C PRO A 60 -11.07 9.43 9.18
N ASP A 61 -10.34 9.43 8.07
CA ASP A 61 -10.46 8.47 6.98
C ASP A 61 -9.31 7.46 7.02
N ALA A 62 -9.15 6.74 8.13
CA ALA A 62 -8.14 5.68 8.23
C ALA A 62 -8.65 4.35 7.63
N ASP A 63 -7.73 3.54 7.09
CA ASP A 63 -8.00 2.15 6.68
C ASP A 63 -6.94 1.21 7.28
N PRO A 64 -7.12 0.75 8.53
CA PRO A 64 -6.13 -0.08 9.23
C PRO A 64 -5.88 -1.43 8.54
N GLY A 65 -6.91 -2.00 7.91
CA GLY A 65 -6.78 -3.29 7.20
C GLY A 65 -5.91 -3.15 5.96
N ARG A 66 -6.07 -2.05 5.23
CA ARG A 66 -5.20 -1.71 4.11
C ARG A 66 -3.78 -1.40 4.58
N ASP A 67 -3.61 -0.64 5.66
CA ASP A 67 -2.28 -0.31 6.19
C ASP A 67 -1.51 -1.57 6.55
N LEU A 68 -2.15 -2.52 7.26
CA LEU A 68 -1.55 -3.80 7.61
C LEU A 68 -1.11 -4.58 6.37
N LEU A 69 -2.00 -4.71 5.37
CA LEU A 69 -1.69 -5.42 4.13
C LEU A 69 -0.57 -4.73 3.33
N SER A 70 -0.64 -3.41 3.17
CA SER A 70 0.36 -2.65 2.40
C SER A 70 1.75 -2.77 3.02
N MET A 71 1.89 -2.59 4.34
CA MET A 71 3.18 -2.73 5.02
C MET A 71 3.77 -4.13 4.84
N ALA A 72 2.92 -5.16 4.97
CA ALA A 72 3.34 -6.54 4.80
C ALA A 72 3.77 -6.85 3.35
N LEU A 73 2.98 -6.43 2.36
CA LEU A 73 3.28 -6.61 0.94
C LEU A 73 4.55 -5.86 0.52
N ILE A 74 4.74 -4.62 0.97
CA ILE A 74 5.92 -3.80 0.63
C ILE A 74 7.18 -4.48 1.17
N ASN A 75 7.19 -4.87 2.45
CA ASN A 75 8.35 -5.54 3.04
C ASN A 75 8.68 -6.85 2.33
N ALA A 76 7.66 -7.69 2.06
CA ALA A 76 7.83 -8.95 1.36
C ALA A 76 8.34 -8.78 -0.08
N ALA A 77 7.85 -7.77 -0.80
CA ALA A 77 8.29 -7.47 -2.16
C ALA A 77 9.71 -6.90 -2.20
N LEU A 78 10.09 -6.03 -1.26
CA LEU A 78 11.45 -5.50 -1.17
C LEU A 78 12.47 -6.62 -0.91
N GLU A 79 12.16 -7.54 0.01
CA GLU A 79 13.00 -8.70 0.30
C GLU A 79 13.17 -9.61 -0.93
N ARG A 80 12.07 -9.87 -1.65
CA ARG A 80 12.05 -10.75 -2.84
C ARG A 80 12.42 -10.05 -4.15
N ARG A 81 12.68 -8.73 -4.12
CA ARG A 81 12.90 -7.87 -5.29
C ARG A 81 11.76 -7.93 -6.33
N ILE A 82 10.53 -8.04 -5.85
CA ILE A 82 9.34 -7.94 -6.69
C ILE A 82 9.10 -6.46 -7.02
N PRO A 83 8.88 -6.09 -8.29
CA PRO A 83 8.58 -4.71 -8.68
C PRO A 83 7.35 -4.14 -7.96
N ILE A 84 7.46 -2.90 -7.48
CA ILE A 84 6.36 -2.17 -6.84
C ILE A 84 6.05 -0.92 -7.66
N PHE A 85 4.78 -0.71 -7.98
CA PHE A 85 4.30 0.57 -8.52
C PHE A 85 3.20 1.15 -7.63
N ALA A 86 3.43 2.35 -7.11
CA ALA A 86 2.63 2.94 -6.05
C ALA A 86 2.13 4.34 -6.41
N ILE A 87 0.84 4.62 -6.17
CA ILE A 87 0.18 5.88 -6.56
C ILE A 87 -0.44 6.56 -5.35
N CYS A 88 -0.14 7.86 -5.17
CA CYS A 88 -0.74 8.72 -4.13
C CYS A 88 -0.58 8.11 -2.73
N ARG A 89 -1.65 7.58 -2.11
CA ARG A 89 -1.57 6.84 -0.85
C ARG A 89 -0.57 5.67 -0.91
N GLY A 90 -0.48 4.97 -2.04
CA GLY A 90 0.53 3.92 -2.21
C GLY A 90 1.97 4.42 -2.07
N LEU A 91 2.26 5.63 -2.56
CA LEU A 91 3.59 6.24 -2.40
C LEU A 91 3.87 6.56 -0.93
N GLN A 92 2.87 7.07 -0.22
CA GLN A 92 2.95 7.33 1.22
C GLN A 92 3.18 6.03 2.01
N GLU A 93 2.47 4.96 1.67
CA GLU A 93 2.66 3.62 2.24
C GLU A 93 4.09 3.12 2.03
N LEU A 94 4.62 3.23 0.81
CA LEU A 94 6.01 2.84 0.49
C LEU A 94 7.03 3.65 1.31
N PHE A 95 6.81 4.96 1.45
CA PHE A 95 7.69 5.82 2.24
C PHE A 95 7.66 5.45 3.73
N VAL A 96 6.48 5.24 4.30
CA VAL A 96 6.33 4.83 5.72
C VAL A 96 6.93 3.44 5.96
N ALA A 97 6.66 2.48 5.08
CA ALA A 97 7.23 1.12 5.19
C ALA A 97 8.76 1.11 5.18
N THR A 98 9.39 2.11 4.57
CA THR A 98 10.85 2.26 4.51
C THR A 98 11.42 3.18 5.58
N GLY A 99 10.62 3.56 6.59
CA GLY A 99 11.05 4.35 7.75
C GLY A 99 10.88 5.87 7.60
N GLY A 100 10.19 6.32 6.56
CA GLY A 100 9.84 7.73 6.36
C GLY A 100 8.64 8.19 7.19
N THR A 101 8.46 9.52 7.26
CA THR A 101 7.33 10.17 7.93
C THR A 101 6.49 11.00 6.96
N LEU A 102 5.25 11.34 7.33
CA LEU A 102 4.32 12.04 6.45
C LEU A 102 3.87 13.37 7.04
N TYR A 103 3.75 14.39 6.19
CA TYR A 103 2.99 15.58 6.53
C TYR A 103 1.49 15.31 6.40
N ARG A 104 0.76 15.37 7.51
CA ARG A 104 -0.68 15.10 7.57
C ARG A 104 -1.53 16.24 6.99
N ARG A 105 -1.03 17.46 7.10
CA ARG A 105 -1.70 18.68 6.63
C ARG A 105 -0.72 19.53 5.85
N LEU A 106 -0.69 19.31 4.53
CA LEU A 106 0.23 20.03 3.65
C LEU A 106 0.01 21.54 3.68
N PHE A 107 -1.22 22.01 3.90
CA PHE A 107 -1.52 23.45 4.00
C PHE A 107 -0.98 24.13 5.27
N GLU A 108 -0.51 23.35 6.25
CA GLU A 108 0.17 23.86 7.45
C GLU A 108 1.70 23.87 7.28
N GLN A 109 2.21 23.38 6.16
CA GLN A 109 3.64 23.34 5.86
C GLN A 109 4.08 24.56 5.04
N PRO A 110 5.32 25.05 5.25
CA PRO A 110 5.86 26.24 4.58
C PRO A 110 6.08 26.06 3.08
#